data_AF-A0A3E4TTM9-F1
#
_entry.id   AF-A0A3E4TTM9-F1
#
_cell.length_a   1.000
_cell.length_b   1.000
_cell.length_c   1.000
_cell.angle_alpha   90.00
_cell.angle_beta   90.00
_cell.angle_gamma   90.00
#
_symmetry.space_group_name_H-M   'P 1'
#
loop_
_entity.id
_entity.type
_entity.pdbx_description
1 polymer ?
#
loop_
_entity_poly.entity_id
_entity_poly.type
_entity_poly.pdbx_seq_one_letter_code
_entity_poly.pdbx_strand_id
1 'polypeptide(L)'
;GHPFSKASFRNFEYDLVWNRDYSISGQSISLNTLSGRLHIPFELKGMEHWFRSGGHFGTAKLIRKNRKYYLHIPVTLEVESMNILNHIVGIDLGVNHLAVS
;
A
#
# COMPACT_ATOMS: atom_id res chain seq x y z
N GLY A 1 13.82 -18.97 -36.23
CA GLY A 1 13.34 -18.16 -35.09
C GLY A 1 13.51 -18.95 -33.82
N HIS A 2 13.89 -18.32 -32.72
CA HIS A 2 14.05 -19.01 -31.44
C HIS A 2 12.69 -19.48 -30.90
N PRO A 3 12.59 -20.69 -30.35
CA PRO A 3 11.37 -21.15 -29.68
C PRO A 3 11.12 -20.31 -28.43
N PHE A 4 9.90 -19.76 -28.30
CA PHE A 4 9.48 -19.06 -27.09
C PHE A 4 9.42 -20.03 -25.92
N SER A 5 10.27 -19.84 -24.92
CA SER A 5 10.15 -20.51 -23.64
C SER A 5 9.16 -19.74 -22.75
N LYS A 6 8.18 -20.45 -22.18
CA LYS A 6 7.26 -19.86 -21.20
C LYS A 6 8.07 -19.37 -19.99
N ALA A 7 7.99 -18.09 -19.69
CA ALA A 7 8.58 -17.54 -18.47
C ALA A 7 7.94 -18.23 -17.25
N SER A 8 8.78 -18.83 -16.41
CA SER A 8 8.37 -19.47 -15.16
C SER A 8 8.86 -18.63 -14.00
N PHE A 9 7.93 -18.11 -13.21
CA PHE A 9 8.25 -17.32 -12.03
C PHE A 9 8.21 -18.21 -10.80
N ARG A 10 9.26 -18.12 -9.97
CA ARG A 10 9.33 -18.85 -8.69
C ARG A 10 8.24 -18.41 -7.71
N ASN A 11 7.94 -17.12 -7.72
CA ASN A 11 6.89 -16.51 -6.91
C ASN A 11 5.75 -16.04 -7.82
N PHE A 12 4.52 -16.22 -7.36
CA PHE A 12 3.35 -15.64 -8.02
C PHE A 12 3.16 -14.20 -7.58
N GLU A 13 4.07 -13.33 -8.02
CA GLU A 13 4.06 -11.89 -7.73
C GLU A 13 4.26 -11.05 -8.98
N TYR A 14 3.70 -9.85 -8.99
CA TYR A 14 3.71 -8.94 -10.13
C TYR A 14 3.62 -7.49 -9.66
N ASP A 15 4.44 -6.60 -10.24
CA ASP A 15 4.45 -5.18 -9.90
C ASP A 15 3.50 -4.38 -10.82
N LEU A 16 2.75 -3.46 -10.24
CA LEU A 16 1.70 -2.66 -10.87
C LEU A 16 2.01 -1.18 -10.68
N VAL A 17 2.24 -0.46 -11.76
CA VAL A 17 2.56 0.97 -11.72
C VAL A 17 1.29 1.81 -11.56
N TRP A 18 1.36 2.78 -10.65
CA TRP A 18 0.27 3.73 -10.37
C TRP A 18 -0.15 4.49 -11.63
N ASN A 19 -1.45 4.69 -11.82
CA ASN A 19 -2.10 5.32 -12.98
C ASN A 19 -1.86 4.64 -14.35
N ARG A 20 -1.03 3.59 -14.43
CA ARG A 20 -0.82 2.78 -15.63
C ARG A 20 -1.49 1.43 -15.51
N ASP A 21 -1.05 0.63 -14.55
CA ASP A 21 -1.48 -0.76 -14.36
C ASP A 21 -2.56 -0.87 -13.28
N TYR A 22 -2.59 0.08 -12.34
CA TYR A 22 -3.66 0.19 -11.38
C TYR A 22 -4.01 1.64 -11.05
N SER A 23 -5.24 1.84 -10.56
CA SER A 23 -5.69 3.10 -9.98
C SER A 23 -6.74 2.85 -8.91
N ILE A 24 -7.00 3.85 -8.08
CA ILE A 24 -8.05 3.81 -7.06
C ILE A 24 -8.99 4.98 -7.31
N SER A 25 -10.29 4.71 -7.33
CA SER A 25 -11.33 5.72 -7.51
C SER A 25 -12.51 5.39 -6.60
N GLY A 26 -12.80 6.27 -5.65
CA GLY A 26 -13.80 6.01 -4.62
C GLY A 26 -13.48 4.72 -3.85
N GLN A 27 -14.46 3.81 -3.78
CA GLN A 27 -14.34 2.50 -3.13
C GLN A 27 -14.01 1.37 -4.11
N SER A 28 -13.34 1.68 -5.22
CA SER A 28 -12.95 0.68 -6.22
C SER A 28 -11.48 0.79 -6.59
N ILE A 29 -10.82 -0.36 -6.65
CA ILE A 29 -9.49 -0.54 -7.24
C ILE A 29 -9.68 -1.02 -8.68
N SER A 30 -9.05 -0.32 -9.61
CA SER A 30 -8.99 -0.70 -11.01
C SER A 30 -7.64 -1.36 -11.31
N LEU A 31 -7.64 -2.57 -11.87
CA LEU A 31 -6.43 -3.35 -12.18
C LEU A 31 -6.41 -3.76 -13.65
N ASN A 32 -5.29 -3.55 -14.34
CA ASN A 32 -5.10 -4.11 -15.67
C ASN A 32 -4.87 -5.61 -15.59
N THR A 33 -5.56 -6.34 -16.45
CA THR A 33 -5.40 -7.78 -16.65
C THR A 33 -5.29 -8.07 -18.15
N LEU A 34 -4.93 -9.30 -18.51
CA LEU A 34 -4.93 -9.75 -19.91
C LEU A 34 -6.33 -9.68 -20.55
N SER A 35 -7.39 -9.71 -19.73
CA SER A 35 -8.78 -9.62 -20.18
C SER A 35 -9.35 -8.21 -20.10
N GLY A 36 -8.51 -7.19 -19.98
CA GLY A 36 -8.91 -5.81 -19.79
C GLY A 36 -8.86 -5.38 -18.32
N ARG A 37 -9.58 -4.29 -18.00
CA ARG A 37 -9.49 -3.65 -16.68
C ARG A 37 -10.54 -4.22 -15.73
N LEU A 38 -10.08 -4.78 -14.61
CA LEU A 38 -10.92 -5.32 -13.55
C LEU A 38 -11.18 -4.24 -12.49
N HIS A 39 -12.44 -4.03 -12.14
CA HIS A 39 -12.84 -3.15 -11.05
C HIS A 39 -13.23 -3.98 -9.83
N ILE A 40 -12.50 -3.80 -8.74
CA ILE A 40 -12.67 -4.55 -7.50
C ILE A 40 -13.16 -3.59 -6.42
N PRO A 41 -14.34 -3.80 -5.84
CA PRO A 41 -14.78 -3.01 -4.69
C PRO A 41 -13.93 -3.36 -3.46
N PHE A 42 -13.65 -2.36 -2.63
CA PHE A 42 -12.94 -2.55 -1.36
C PHE A 42 -13.53 -1.67 -0.27
N GLU A 43 -13.31 -2.08 0.98
CA GLU A 43 -13.74 -1.33 2.16
C GLU A 43 -12.64 -0.32 2.56
N LEU A 44 -13.06 0.93 2.77
CA LEU A 44 -12.16 2.03 3.17
C LEU A 44 -12.05 2.19 4.69
N LYS A 45 -12.94 1.55 5.46
CA LYS A 45 -13.01 1.69 6.90
C LYS A 45 -11.65 1.45 7.58
N GLY A 46 -11.16 2.45 8.29
CA GLY A 46 -9.87 2.45 8.99
C GLY A 46 -8.66 2.84 8.14
N MET A 47 -8.84 3.06 6.84
CA MET A 47 -7.79 3.44 5.88
C MET A 47 -7.96 4.88 5.37
N GLU A 48 -9.04 5.56 5.75
CA GLU A 48 -9.49 6.83 5.16
C GLU A 48 -8.43 7.91 5.25
N HIS A 49 -7.64 7.91 6.32
CA HIS A 49 -6.57 8.88 6.54
C HIS A 49 -5.47 8.79 5.46
N TRP A 50 -5.13 7.60 4.97
CA TRP A 50 -4.14 7.43 3.89
C TRP A 50 -4.61 8.03 2.56
N PHE A 51 -5.93 8.06 2.32
CA PHE A 51 -6.53 8.62 1.10
C PHE A 51 -6.82 10.12 1.20
N ARG A 52 -7.09 10.64 2.41
CA ARG A 52 -7.45 12.05 2.63
C ARG A 52 -6.24 12.98 2.75
N SER A 53 -5.11 12.48 3.24
CA SER A 53 -3.93 13.29 3.58
C SER A 53 -3.02 13.62 2.38
N GLY A 54 -3.52 13.52 1.15
CA GLY A 54 -2.71 13.77 -0.06
C GLY A 54 -1.61 12.74 -0.27
N GLY A 55 -1.80 11.51 0.23
CA GLY A 55 -0.84 10.43 0.11
C GLY A 55 -0.52 10.10 -1.35
N HIS A 56 0.78 9.96 -1.64
CA HIS A 56 1.26 9.55 -2.95
C HIS A 56 1.34 8.02 -3.02
N PHE A 57 0.59 7.43 -3.94
CA PHE A 57 0.59 5.98 -4.19
C PHE A 57 1.77 5.57 -5.08
N GLY A 58 2.55 4.60 -4.62
CA GLY A 58 3.71 4.08 -5.37
C GLY A 58 3.38 2.88 -6.26
N THR A 59 4.41 2.16 -6.70
CA THR A 59 4.23 0.87 -7.42
C THR A 59 3.69 -0.18 -6.45
N ALA A 60 2.53 -0.75 -6.76
CA ALA A 60 1.91 -1.81 -5.96
C ALA A 60 2.45 -3.19 -6.34
N LYS A 61 2.37 -4.15 -5.43
CA LYS A 61 2.72 -5.55 -5.67
C LYS A 61 1.49 -6.43 -5.50
N LEU A 62 1.11 -7.14 -6.56
CA LEU A 62 0.10 -8.19 -6.54
C LEU A 62 0.78 -9.51 -6.19
N ILE A 63 0.35 -10.16 -5.12
CA ILE A 63 0.92 -11.42 -4.62
C ILE A 63 -0.19 -12.46 -4.51
N ARG A 64 0.05 -13.68 -4.99
CA ARG A 64 -0.83 -14.82 -4.75
C ARG A 64 -0.24 -15.74 -3.68
N LYS A 65 -0.92 -15.85 -2.55
CA LYS A 65 -0.54 -16.72 -1.43
C LYS A 65 -1.78 -17.45 -0.90
N ASN A 66 -1.65 -18.75 -0.61
CA ASN A 66 -2.74 -19.57 -0.06
C ASN A 66 -4.06 -19.45 -0.84
N ARG A 67 -3.97 -19.46 -2.18
CA ARG A 67 -5.11 -19.30 -3.12
C ARG A 67 -5.85 -17.95 -3.02
N LYS A 68 -5.31 -16.97 -2.29
CA LYS A 68 -5.82 -15.60 -2.22
C LYS A 68 -4.86 -14.64 -2.91
N TYR A 69 -5.41 -13.55 -3.43
CA TYR A 69 -4.65 -12.44 -4.00
C TYR A 69 -4.57 -11.30 -2.99
N TYR A 70 -3.41 -10.68 -2.89
CA TYR A 70 -3.13 -9.54 -2.04
C TYR A 70 -2.51 -8.45 -2.89
N LEU A 71 -3.00 -7.22 -2.74
CA LEU A 71 -2.44 -6.06 -3.39
C LEU A 71 -1.79 -5.17 -2.33
N HIS A 72 -0.47 -5.13 -2.30
CA HIS A 72 0.28 -4.26 -1.39
C HIS A 72 0.55 -2.93 -2.09
N ILE A 73 0.02 -1.85 -1.54
CA ILE A 73 0.17 -0.51 -2.10
C ILE A 73 1.01 0.32 -1.10
N PRO A 74 2.21 0.75 -1.47
CA PRO A 74 2.96 1.71 -0.66
C PRO A 74 2.33 3.10 -0.78
N VAL A 75 2.25 3.81 0.35
CA VAL A 75 1.72 5.18 0.44
C VAL A 75 2.77 6.06 1.12
N THR A 76 3.13 7.16 0.47
CA THR A 76 3.99 8.19 1.05
C THR A 76 3.12 9.36 1.50
N LEU A 77 3.18 9.69 2.79
CA LEU A 77 2.55 10.89 3.35
C LEU A 77 3.60 11.97 3.54
N GLU A 78 3.25 13.19 3.14
CA GLU A 78 4.01 14.36 3.59
C GLU A 78 3.57 14.70 5.02
N VAL A 79 4.55 14.88 5.89
CA VAL A 79 4.32 15.30 7.28
C VAL A 79 4.92 16.68 7.43
N GLU A 80 4.15 17.62 7.96
CA GLU A 80 4.65 18.96 8.25
C GLU A 80 5.84 18.89 9.20
N SER A 81 6.89 19.66 8.91
CA SER A 81 8.04 19.79 9.79
C SER A 81 7.60 20.47 11.09
N MET A 82 7.40 19.70 12.15
CA MET A 82 7.12 20.26 13.46
C MET A 82 8.35 20.99 13.99
N ASN A 83 8.17 22.24 14.43
CA ASN A 83 9.21 23.00 15.13
C ASN A 83 9.26 22.47 16.58
N ILE A 84 10.07 21.43 16.81
CA ILE A 84 10.11 20.60 18.04
C ILE A 84 10.54 21.39 19.30
N LEU A 85 10.93 22.66 19.17
CA LEU A 85 11.67 23.38 20.20
C LEU A 85 10.87 23.84 21.44
N ASN A 86 9.54 23.68 21.49
CA ASN A 86 8.73 24.24 22.59
C ASN A 86 8.08 23.23 23.53
N HIS A 87 8.12 21.92 23.24
CA HIS A 87 7.47 20.90 24.07
C HIS A 87 8.34 19.64 24.19
N ILE A 88 9.13 19.57 25.26
CA ILE A 88 9.86 18.35 25.65
C ILE A 88 8.90 17.48 26.47
N VAL A 89 8.59 16.28 25.98
CA VAL A 89 7.83 15.27 26.73
C VAL A 89 8.80 14.19 27.17
N GLY A 90 9.00 14.03 28.48
CA GLY A 90 9.78 12.93 29.05
C GLY A 90 8.89 11.70 29.15
N ILE A 91 9.24 10.63 28.44
CA ILE A 91 8.55 9.33 28.56
C ILE A 91 9.44 8.43 29.39
N ASP A 92 8.99 8.06 30.60
CA ASP A 92 9.68 7.07 31.45
C ASP A 92 8.95 5.72 31.44
N LEU A 93 9.74 4.65 31.44
CA LEU A 93 9.29 3.26 31.37
C LEU A 93 9.72 2.54 32.65
N GLY A 94 8.75 2.29 33.54
CA GLY A 94 8.96 1.58 34.81
C GLY A 94 8.46 0.14 34.78
N VAL A 95 9.05 -0.73 35.59
CA VAL A 95 8.66 -2.15 35.70
C VAL A 95 7.18 -2.35 36.08
N ASN A 96 6.56 -1.35 36.72
CA ASN A 96 5.15 -1.31 37.08
C ASN A 96 4.31 -0.32 36.24
N HIS A 97 4.93 0.45 35.34
CA HIS A 97 4.27 1.50 34.55
C HIS A 97 4.81 1.51 33.12
N LEU A 98 3.99 1.03 32.17
CA LEU A 98 4.36 0.88 30.76
C LEU A 98 4.63 2.20 30.03
N ALA A 99 4.14 3.33 30.53
CA ALA A 99 4.57 4.68 30.14
C ALA A 99 4.00 5.70 31.15
N VAL A 100 4.83 6.63 31.61
CA VAL A 100 4.40 7.82 32.37
C VAL A 100 4.94 9.06 31.64
N SER A 101 4.09 10.09 31.45
CA SER A 101 4.44 11.38 30.84
C SER A 101 4.31 12.52 31.84
#